data_AF-A0A316HAN0-F1
#
_entry.id   AF-A0A316HAN0-F1
#
_cell.length_a   1.000
_cell.length_b   1.000
_cell.length_c   1.000
_cell.angle_alpha   90.00
_cell.angle_beta   90.00
_cell.angle_gamma   90.00
#
_symmetry.space_group_name_H-M   'P 1'
#
loop_
_entity.id
_entity.type
_entity.pdbx_description
1 polymer ?
#
loop_
_entity_poly.entity_id
_entity_poly.type
_entity_poly.pdbx_seq_one_letter_code
_entity_poly.pdbx_strand_id
1 'polypeptide(L)' 'MSAVEKLTNMQLELLKLFPYNLPEKQLAEIKDILAQYFAKSATEEMDRLWDEYNWDAETMESWSKEHLRK' A
#
# COMPACT_ATOMS: atom_id res chain seq x y z
N MET A 1 -13.37 -19.95 -20.77
CA MET A 1 -12.28 -19.32 -21.55
C MET A 1 -12.02 -17.97 -20.91
N SER A 2 -10.79 -17.74 -20.47
CA SER A 2 -10.44 -16.73 -19.47
C SER A 2 -10.71 -15.31 -19.96
N ALA A 3 -11.33 -14.48 -19.11
CA ALA A 3 -11.28 -13.04 -19.27
C ALA A 3 -9.80 -12.65 -19.33
N VAL A 4 -9.36 -12.12 -20.47
CA VAL A 4 -8.11 -11.37 -20.51
C VAL A 4 -8.38 -10.12 -19.69
N GLU A 5 -8.10 -10.18 -18.39
CA GLU A 5 -8.12 -9.01 -17.53
C GLU A 5 -7.15 -8.00 -18.15
N LYS A 6 -7.70 -6.89 -18.62
CA LYS A 6 -6.90 -5.77 -19.13
C LYS A 6 -5.98 -5.34 -18.00
N LEU A 7 -4.69 -5.23 -18.29
CA LEU A 7 -3.70 -4.76 -17.33
C LEU A 7 -4.17 -3.46 -16.69
N THR A 8 -3.91 -3.31 -15.39
CA THR A 8 -4.17 -2.06 -14.68
C THR A 8 -3.29 -0.95 -15.24
N ASN A 9 -3.71 0.30 -15.05
CA ASN A 9 -2.92 1.47 -15.42
C ASN A 9 -1.49 1.44 -14.84
N MET A 10 -1.33 1.01 -13.58
CA MET A 10 -0.03 0.86 -12.93
C MET A 10 0.83 -0.23 -13.58
N GLN A 11 0.22 -1.39 -13.91
CA GLN A 11 0.92 -2.46 -14.62
C GLN A 11 1.41 -1.98 -16.00
N LEU A 12 0.59 -1.23 -16.74
CA LEU A 12 0.97 -0.65 -18.02
C LEU A 12 2.12 0.36 -17.89
N GLU A 13 2.14 1.17 -16.83
CA GLU A 13 3.22 2.14 -16.60
C GLU A 13 4.54 1.45 -16.26
N LEU A 14 4.51 0.42 -15.40
CA LEU A 14 5.70 -0.38 -15.08
C LEU A 14 6.28 -1.08 -16.32
N LEU A 15 5.43 -1.58 -17.22
CA LEU A 15 5.89 -2.20 -18.47
C LEU A 15 6.67 -1.22 -19.37
N LYS A 16 6.34 0.08 -19.35
CA LYS A 16 7.10 1.10 -20.10
C LYS A 16 8.51 1.27 -19.56
N LEU A 17 8.79 0.86 -18.31
CA LEU A 17 10.10 0.95 -17.70
C LEU A 17 11.00 -0.25 -18.03
N PHE A 18 10.44 -1.37 -18.49
CA PHE A 18 11.19 -2.61 -18.75
C PHE A 18 12.28 -2.52 -19.83
N PRO A 19 12.19 -1.65 -20.86
CA PRO A 19 13.30 -1.44 -21.79
C PRO A 19 14.57 -0.90 -21.11
N TYR A 20 14.44 -0.24 -19.96
CA TYR A 20 15.59 0.23 -19.19
C TYR A 20 16.15 -0.90 -18.35
N ASN A 21 17.34 -1.39 -18.69
CA ASN A 21 18.08 -2.32 -17.86
C ASN A 21 18.72 -1.58 -16.67
N LEU A 22 17.90 -1.25 -15.68
CA LEU A 22 18.32 -0.51 -14.49
C LEU A 22 19.30 -1.34 -13.65
N PRO A 23 20.35 -0.73 -13.09
CA PRO A 23 21.14 -1.37 -12.04
C PRO A 23 20.26 -1.76 -10.85
N GLU A 24 20.53 -2.89 -10.21
CA GLU A 24 19.77 -3.40 -9.04
C GLU A 24 19.54 -2.34 -7.96
N LYS A 25 20.53 -1.47 -7.73
CA LYS A 25 20.42 -0.36 -6.78
C LYS A 25 19.27 0.60 -7.13
N GLN A 26 19.14 0.99 -8.40
CA GLN A 26 18.06 1.90 -8.83
C GLN A 26 16.71 1.21 -8.79
N LEU A 27 16.65 -0.09 -9.10
CA LEU A 27 15.42 -0.87 -8.94
C LEU A 27 14.98 -0.93 -7.48
N ALA A 28 15.92 -1.11 -6.55
CA ALA A 28 15.63 -1.07 -5.11
C ALA A 28 15.15 0.31 -4.66
N GLU A 29 15.77 1.39 -5.15
CA GLU A 29 15.33 2.77 -4.87
C GLU A 29 13.89 3.03 -5.37
N ILE A 30 13.53 2.56 -6.57
CA ILE A 30 12.15 2.68 -7.09
C ILE A 30 11.16 1.91 -6.20
N LYS A 31 11.52 0.68 -5.78
CA LYS A 31 10.67 -0.11 -4.86
C LYS A 31 10.47 0.61 -3.53
N ASP A 32 11.52 1.23 -3.00
CA ASP A 32 11.46 1.97 -1.74
C ASP A 32 10.56 3.20 -1.86
N ILE A 33 10.67 3.97 -2.96
CA ILE A 33 9.78 5.11 -3.23
C ILE A 33 8.31 4.68 -3.26
N LEU A 34 8.00 3.57 -3.94
CA LEU A 34 6.64 3.03 -3.99
C LEU A 34 6.16 2.59 -2.60
N ALA A 35 7.01 1.89 -1.84
CA ALA A 35 6.68 1.44 -0.49
C ALA A 35 6.40 2.63 0.44
N GLN A 36 7.24 3.67 0.39
CA GLN A 36 7.04 4.89 1.17
C GLN A 36 5.74 5.61 0.79
N TYR A 37 5.41 5.69 -0.51
CA TYR A 37 4.16 6.29 -0.95
C TYR A 37 2.94 5.56 -0.38
N PHE A 38 2.89 4.22 -0.51
CA PHE A 38 1.77 3.44 0.00
C PHE A 38 1.69 3.44 1.53
N ALA A 39 2.83 3.40 2.22
CA ALA A 39 2.87 3.52 3.67
C ALA A 39 2.29 4.88 4.12
N LYS A 40 2.72 5.97 3.48
CA LYS A 40 2.19 7.31 3.76
C LYS A 40 0.69 7.39 3.51
N SER A 41 0.20 6.92 2.36
CA SER A 41 -1.23 6.92 2.07
C SER A 41 -2.04 6.09 3.05
N ALA A 42 -1.51 4.94 3.50
CA ALA A 42 -2.16 4.11 4.50
C ALA A 42 -2.22 4.80 5.87
N THR A 43 -1.15 5.50 6.27
CA THR A 43 -1.13 6.29 7.51
C THR A 43 -2.12 7.45 7.45
N GLU A 44 -2.13 8.23 6.36
CA GLU A 44 -3.06 9.35 6.19
C GLU A 44 -4.52 8.89 6.20
N GLU A 45 -4.81 7.74 5.59
CA GLU A 45 -6.15 7.15 5.63
C GLU A 45 -6.53 6.70 7.05
N MET A 46 -5.59 6.08 7.78
CA MET A 46 -5.82 5.65 9.17
C MET A 46 -6.08 6.85 10.08
N ASP A 47 -5.31 7.93 9.93
CA ASP A 47 -5.51 9.18 10.68
C ASP A 47 -6.90 9.77 10.38
N ARG A 48 -7.33 9.77 9.11
CA ARG A 48 -8.67 10.23 8.74
C ARG A 48 -9.76 9.39 9.40
N LEU A 49 -9.64 8.07 9.37
CA LEU A 49 -10.61 7.16 9.99
C LEU A 49 -10.61 7.31 11.52
N TRP A 50 -9.44 7.51 12.12
CA TRP A 50 -9.31 7.77 13.55
C TRP A 50 -10.16 8.95 14.00
N ASP A 51 -10.07 10.07 13.28
CA ASP A 51 -10.88 11.25 13.56
C ASP A 51 -12.36 11.03 13.21
N GLU A 52 -12.66 10.43 12.05
CA GLU A 52 -14.05 10.21 11.57
C GLU A 52 -14.88 9.36 12.54
N TYR A 53 -14.27 8.33 13.12
CA TYR A 53 -14.94 7.42 14.04
C TYR A 53 -14.75 7.82 15.52
N ASN A 54 -14.12 8.96 15.81
CA ASN A 54 -13.73 9.41 17.16
C ASN A 54 -13.03 8.30 17.96
N TRP A 55 -12.09 7.61 17.31
CA TRP A 55 -11.30 6.60 17.99
C TRP A 55 -10.37 7.23 19.02
N ASP A 56 -10.11 6.46 20.06
CA ASP A 56 -9.36 6.91 21.22
C ASP A 56 -8.59 5.74 21.86
N ALA A 57 -8.00 6.01 23.03
CA ALA A 57 -7.26 5.00 23.78
C ALA A 57 -8.12 3.79 24.18
N GLU A 58 -9.41 3.98 24.45
CA GLU A 58 -10.33 2.88 24.80
C GLU A 58 -10.59 1.98 23.59
N THR A 59 -10.71 2.59 22.41
CA THR A 59 -10.83 1.85 21.14
C THR A 59 -9.61 0.95 20.93
N MET A 60 -8.40 1.46 21.12
CA MET A 60 -7.16 0.68 21.01
C MET A 60 -7.07 -0.44 22.07
N GLU A 61 -7.49 -0.17 23.31
CA GLU A 61 -7.53 -1.17 24.37
C GLU A 61 -8.50 -2.31 24.01
N SER A 62 -9.64 -1.99 23.39
CA SER A 62 -10.60 -2.99 22.93
C SER A 62 -10.00 -3.89 21.85
N TRP A 63 -9.36 -3.32 20.81
CA TRP A 63 -8.70 -4.07 19.75
C TRP A 63 -7.56 -4.95 20.26
N SER A 64 -6.79 -4.49 21.24
CA SER A 64 -5.73 -5.29 21.85
C SER A 64 -6.25 -6.55 22.55
N LYS A 65 -7.52 -6.57 22.97
CA LYS A 65 -8.18 -7.72 23.59
C LYS A 65 -8.91 -8.59 22.56
N GLU A 66 -9.02 -8.15 21.32
CA GLU A 66 -9.62 -8.93 20.25
C GLU A 66 -8.65 -10.04 19.77
N HIS A 67 -9.09 -11.29 19.87
CA HIS A 67 -8.38 -12.42 19.29
C HIS A 67 -8.71 -12.57 17.79
N LEU A 68 -8.28 -11.58 16.98
CA LEU A 68 -8.51 -11.56 15.52
C LEU A 68 -7.58 -12.47 14.72
N ARG A 69 -6.53 -13.03 15.36
CA ARG A 69 -5.62 -13.98 14.72
C ARG A 69 -6.29 -15.36 14.73
N LYS A 70 -6.81 -15.78 13.57
CA LYS A 70 -7.20 -17.18 13.33
C LYS A 70 -5.96 -18.04 13.10
#